data_AF-A0A1Q8F723-F1
#
_entry.id   AF-A0A1Q8F723-F1
#
_cell.length_a   1.000
_cell.length_b   1.000
_cell.length_c   1.000
_cell.angle_alpha   90.00
_cell.angle_beta   90.00
_cell.angle_gamma   90.00
#
_symmetry.space_group_name_H-M   'P 1'
#
loop_
_entity.id
_entity.type
_entity.pdbx_description
1 polymer ?
#
loop_
_entity_poly.entity_id
_entity_poly.type
_entity_poly.pdbx_seq_one_letter_code
_entity_poly.pdbx_strand_id
1 'polypeptide(L)' 'MSHNLCALPKEQQERVEVEKAAAYAVWKERNGHLASAESEANQHQGELGRYFLEKVAYFKSR' A
#
# COMPACT_ATOMS: atom_id res chain seq x y z
N MET A 1 -7.84 -17.28 16.91
CA MET A 1 -7.77 -15.96 17.56
C MET A 1 -7.91 -14.89 16.48
N SER A 2 -8.96 -14.08 16.52
CA SER A 2 -9.20 -13.02 15.54
C SER A 2 -8.30 -11.81 15.82
N HIS A 3 -7.41 -11.46 14.89
CA HIS A 3 -6.74 -10.16 14.89
C HIS A 3 -7.73 -9.11 14.37
N ASN A 4 -8.43 -8.43 15.28
CA ASN A 4 -9.38 -7.39 14.90
C ASN A 4 -8.61 -6.15 14.45
N LEU A 5 -8.50 -5.97 13.13
CA LEU A 5 -7.85 -4.80 12.52
C LEU A 5 -8.56 -3.49 12.87
N CYS A 6 -9.87 -3.51 13.13
CA CYS A 6 -10.64 -2.34 13.52
C CYS A 6 -10.40 -1.91 14.98
N ALA A 7 -9.77 -2.77 15.79
CA ALA A 7 -9.39 -2.44 17.17
C ALA A 7 -8.00 -1.79 17.27
N LEU A 8 -7.26 -1.70 16.16
CA LEU A 8 -5.94 -1.07 16.14
C LEU A 8 -6.04 0.45 16.31
N PRO A 9 -4.99 1.13 16.81
CA PRO A 9 -4.89 2.59 16.73
C PRO A 9 -5.05 3.10 15.29
N LYS A 10 -5.65 4.28 15.11
CA LYS A 10 -5.92 4.86 13.77
C LYS A 10 -4.68 4.90 12.88
N GLU A 11 -3.53 5.27 13.42
CA GLU A 11 -2.26 5.29 12.68
C GLU A 11 -1.86 3.92 12.12
N GLN A 12 -2.14 2.84 12.86
CA GLN A 12 -1.87 1.48 12.38
C GLN A 12 -2.90 1.04 11.34
N GLN A 13 -4.16 1.44 11.49
CA GLN A 13 -5.19 1.19 10.48
C GLN A 13 -4.83 1.88 9.16
N GLU A 14 -4.38 3.14 9.21
CA GLU A 14 -3.94 3.89 8.03
C GLU A 14 -2.76 3.20 7.34
N ARG A 15 -1.79 2.69 8.10
CA ARG A 15 -0.68 1.89 7.52
C ARG A 15 -1.18 0.63 6.83
N VAL A 16 -2.13 -0.09 7.42
CA VAL A 16 -2.71 -1.30 6.82
C VAL A 16 -3.43 -0.96 5.51
N GLU A 17 -4.19 0.14 5.47
CA GLU A 17 -4.84 0.58 4.23
C GLU A 17 -3.82 0.98 3.15
N VAL A 18 -2.72 1.63 3.52
CA VAL A 18 -1.63 1.96 2.60
C VAL A 18 -0.91 0.71 2.09
N GLU A 19 -0.64 -0.28 2.96
CA GLU A 19 -0.05 -1.56 2.55
C GLU A 19 -0.96 -2.30 1.56
N LYS A 20 -2.27 -2.31 1.81
CA LYS A 20 -3.27 -2.91 0.94
C LYS A 20 -3.32 -2.20 -0.42
N ALA A 21 -3.28 -0.87 -0.43
CA ALA A 21 -3.20 -0.08 -1.66
C ALA A 21 -1.92 -0.40 -2.45
N ALA A 22 -0.77 -0.48 -1.79
CA ALA A 22 0.51 -0.80 -2.42
C ALA A 22 0.50 -2.21 -3.06
N ALA A 23 -0.01 -3.20 -2.34
CA ALA A 23 -0.15 -4.56 -2.87
C ALA A 23 -1.08 -4.59 -4.10
N TYR A 24 -2.19 -3.87 -4.04
CA TYR A 24 -3.13 -3.80 -5.15
C TYR A 24 -2.57 -3.04 -6.35
N ALA A 25 -1.79 -1.99 -6.13
CA ALA A 25 -1.10 -1.25 -7.19
C ALA A 25 -0.09 -2.15 -7.93
N VAL A 26 0.71 -2.93 -7.21
CA VAL A 26 1.63 -3.90 -7.80
C VAL A 26 0.89 -4.99 -8.57
N TRP A 27 -0.22 -5.49 -8.03
CA TRP A 27 -1.06 -6.44 -8.74
C TRP A 27 -1.63 -5.83 -10.04
N LYS A 28 -2.13 -4.58 -10.01
CA LYS A 28 -2.62 -3.88 -11.20
C LYS A 28 -1.50 -3.71 -12.25
N GLU A 29 -0.29 -3.35 -11.84
CA GLU A 29 0.89 -3.26 -12.72
C GLU A 29 1.18 -4.62 -13.39
N ARG A 30 1.21 -5.70 -12.61
CA ARG A 30 1.46 -7.07 -13.12
C ARG A 30 0.39 -7.58 -14.08
N ASN A 31 -0.85 -7.14 -13.92
CA ASN A 31 -1.97 -7.55 -14.78
C ASN A 31 -2.25 -6.55 -15.92
N GLY A 32 -1.40 -5.54 -16.11
CA GLY A 32 -1.56 -4.55 -17.19
C GLY A 32 -2.71 -3.56 -16.99
N HIS A 33 -3.28 -3.47 -15.78
CA HIS A 33 -4.31 -2.50 -15.42
C HIS A 33 -3.73 -1.14 -15.01
N LEU A 34 -2.42 -1.06 -14.77
CA LEU A 34 -1.73 0.16 -14.37
C LEU A 34 -0.34 0.20 -15.00
N ALA A 35 0.09 1.39 -15.45
CA ALA A 35 1.40 1.56 -16.07
C ALA A 35 2.57 1.47 -15.05
N SER A 36 2.37 1.97 -13.83
CA SER A 36 3.34 1.84 -12.74
C SER A 36 2.63 2.01 -11.40
N ALA A 37 2.84 1.07 -10.48
CA ALA A 37 2.34 1.13 -9.11
C ALA A 37 2.82 2.38 -8.36
N GLU A 38 4.01 2.89 -8.70
CA GLU A 38 4.59 4.08 -8.07
C GLU A 38 3.81 5.36 -8.41
N SER A 39 3.05 5.37 -9.51
CA SER A 39 2.22 6.53 -9.87
C SER A 39 1.09 6.79 -8.87
N GLU A 40 0.65 5.78 -8.13
CA GLU A 40 -0.38 5.91 -7.08
C GLU A 40 0.18 6.51 -5.78
N ALA A 41 1.51 6.63 -5.63
CA ALA A 41 2.11 7.26 -4.46
C ALA A 41 1.67 8.71 -4.28
N ASN A 42 1.34 9.41 -5.38
CA ASN A 42 0.82 10.79 -5.35
C ASN A 42 -0.55 10.91 -4.65
N GLN A 43 -1.27 9.81 -4.46
CA GLN A 43 -2.55 9.79 -3.72
C GLN A 43 -2.33 9.83 -2.21
N HIS A 44 -1.11 9.52 -1.74
CA HIS A 44 -0.77 9.45 -0.33
C HIS A 44 0.12 10.65 0.04
N GLN A 45 -0.32 11.44 1.02
CA GLN A 45 0.40 12.64 1.44
C GLN A 45 1.50 12.32 2.47
N GLY A 46 2.62 13.02 2.38
CA GLY A 46 3.68 13.01 3.40
C GLY A 46 4.33 11.64 3.62
N GLU A 47 4.43 11.24 4.90
CA GLU A 47 5.07 10.00 5.32
C GLU A 47 4.37 8.74 4.79
N LEU A 48 3.05 8.80 4.58
CA LEU A 48 2.29 7.67 4.03
C LEU A 48 2.64 7.41 2.56
N GLY A 49 3.00 8.44 1.80
CA GLY A 49 3.48 8.28 0.42
C GLY A 49 4.86 7.61 0.36
N ARG A 50 5.76 7.95 1.29
CA ARG A 50 7.06 7.27 1.44
C ARG A 50 6.86 5.80 1.80
N TYR A 51 5.99 5.54 2.77
CA TYR A 51 5.65 4.19 3.21
C TYR A 51 5.00 3.36 2.10
N PHE A 52 4.13 3.96 1.30
CA PHE A 52 3.54 3.33 0.11
C PHE A 52 4.62 2.88 -0.87
N LEU A 53 5.56 3.76 -1.23
CA LEU A 53 6.66 3.43 -2.15
C LEU A 53 7.56 2.30 -1.62
N GLU A 54 7.88 2.32 -0.33
CA GLU A 54 8.61 1.24 0.33
C GLU A 54 7.88 -0.10 0.18
N LYS A 55 6.56 -0.10 0.38
CA LYS A 55 5.73 -1.31 0.27
C LYS A 55 5.55 -1.76 -1.17
N VAL A 56 5.43 -0.85 -2.12
CA VAL A 56 5.44 -1.17 -3.55
C VAL A 56 6.74 -1.88 -3.92
N ALA A 57 7.90 -1.36 -3.50
CA ALA A 57 9.19 -2.00 -3.74
C ALA A 57 9.27 -3.40 -3.08
N TYR A 58 8.77 -3.54 -1.85
CA TYR A 58 8.66 -4.82 -1.16
C TYR A 58 7.78 -5.85 -1.91
N PHE A 59 6.62 -5.43 -2.43
CA PHE A 59 5.74 -6.34 -3.16
C PHE A 59 6.23 -6.64 -4.58
N LYS A 60 6.98 -5.72 -5.21
CA LYS A 60 7.63 -5.97 -6.50
C LYS A 60 8.73 -7.03 -6.40
N SER A 61 9.44 -7.11 -5.27
CA SER A 61 10.50 -8.10 -5.04
C SER A 61 10.00 -9.50 -4.66
N ARG A 62 8.68 -9.68 -4.48
CA ARG A 62 8.02 -10.97 -4.22
C ARG A 62 7.44 -11.60 -5.48
#